data_AF-A0A139X2S3-F1
#
_entry.id   AF-A0A139X2S3-F1
#
_cell.length_a   1.000
_cell.length_b   1.000
_cell.length_c   1.000
_cell.angle_alpha   90.00
_cell.angle_beta   90.00
_cell.angle_gamma   90.00
#
_symmetry.space_group_name_H-M   'P 1'
#
loop_
_entity.id
_entity.type
_entity.pdbx_description
1 polymer ?
#
loop_
_entity_poly.entity_id
_entity_poly.type
_entity_poly.pdbx_seq_one_letter_code
_entity_poly.pdbx_strand_id
1 'polypeptide(L)'
;MAHVVSAGAVVGLGVYGLSRFLDNPDTLNKIKCSIQQSIDSTTVNVKQLELQYKQAENEIQAWYRVAVLAMKKECLDLARSALNRKYIYQQTANSLKNQIEQLIKVINNLNHDLMEIERLASNFL
;
A
#
# COMPACT_ATOMS: atom_id res chain seq x y z
N MET A 1 16.17 33.62 -14.88
CA MET A 1 15.81 32.25 -14.45
C MET A 1 15.70 32.25 -12.93
N ALA A 2 14.51 32.51 -12.41
CA ALA A 2 14.26 32.49 -10.97
C ALA A 2 13.59 31.16 -10.63
N HIS A 3 14.33 30.30 -9.94
CA HIS A 3 13.78 29.11 -9.32
C HIS A 3 12.94 29.55 -8.13
N VAL A 4 11.63 29.39 -8.23
CA VAL A 4 10.73 29.47 -7.08
C VAL A 4 10.71 28.09 -6.43
N VAL A 5 11.66 27.86 -5.53
CA VAL A 5 11.63 26.76 -4.58
C VAL A 5 11.12 27.33 -3.26
N SER A 6 9.89 26.99 -2.89
CA SER A 6 9.52 26.52 -1.54
C SER A 6 8.00 26.55 -1.38
N ALA A 7 7.33 25.43 -1.58
CA ALA A 7 6.03 25.17 -0.98
C ALA A 7 5.75 23.67 -1.07
N GLY A 8 5.79 22.97 0.06
CA GLY A 8 5.30 21.59 0.13
C GLY A 8 6.24 20.56 0.74
N ALA A 9 7.16 20.94 1.63
CA ALA A 9 7.73 19.98 2.57
C ALA A 9 6.88 19.99 3.85
N VAL A 10 5.80 19.20 3.86
CA VAL A 10 5.02 18.91 5.08
C VAL A 10 5.52 17.58 5.63
N VAL A 11 6.76 17.55 6.09
CA VAL A 11 7.35 16.38 6.74
C VAL A 11 7.92 16.87 8.06
N GLY A 12 7.16 16.68 9.16
CA GLY A 12 7.66 16.93 10.52
C GLY A 12 6.91 17.94 11.38
N LEU A 13 5.69 18.34 11.01
CA LEU A 13 4.86 19.19 11.87
C LEU A 13 3.96 18.30 12.73
N GLY A 14 4.36 18.04 13.97
CA GLY A 14 3.43 17.51 14.99
C GLY A 14 2.20 18.42 15.13
N VAL A 15 1.19 18.02 15.91
CA VAL A 15 -0.14 18.65 16.05
C VAL A 15 -0.13 20.20 16.05
N TYR A 16 0.90 20.82 16.67
CA TYR A 16 1.10 22.28 16.72
C TYR A 16 1.42 22.96 15.39
N GLY A 17 1.97 22.26 14.42
CA GLY A 17 2.33 22.83 13.12
C GLY A 17 1.21 22.77 12.08
N LEU A 18 0.22 21.90 12.28
CA LEU A 18 -1.02 21.90 11.50
C LEU A 18 -1.88 23.14 11.85
N SER A 19 -1.87 23.56 13.12
CA SER A 19 -2.68 24.68 13.61
C SER A 19 -2.47 25.99 12.84
N ARG A 20 -1.24 26.30 12.41
CA ARG A 20 -0.96 27.55 11.67
C ARG A 20 -1.57 27.60 10.27
N PHE A 21 -1.94 26.44 9.71
CA PHE A 21 -2.52 26.34 8.37
C PHE A 21 -4.05 26.26 8.40
N LEU A 22 -4.64 26.14 9.59
CA LEU A 22 -6.09 26.15 9.81
C LEU A 22 -6.67 27.56 9.84
N ASP A 23 -5.82 28.59 9.92
CA ASP A 23 -6.22 29.99 10.02
C ASP A 23 -6.73 30.57 8.68
N ASN A 24 -6.58 29.83 7.57
CA ASN A 24 -7.00 30.27 6.24
C ASN A 24 -7.73 29.14 5.48
N PRO A 25 -8.95 29.39 4.95
CA PRO A 25 -9.75 28.37 4.28
C PRO A 25 -9.10 27.82 3.00
N ASP A 26 -8.28 28.61 2.30
CA ASP A 26 -7.63 28.17 1.06
C ASP A 26 -6.49 27.17 1.31
N THR A 27 -5.78 27.29 2.43
CA THR A 27 -4.71 26.34 2.80
C THR A 27 -5.27 25.02 3.29
N LEU A 28 -6.38 25.06 4.03
CA LEU A 28 -7.11 23.87 4.48
C LEU A 28 -7.54 22.98 3.31
N ASN A 29 -8.20 23.57 2.30
CA ASN A 29 -8.66 22.85 1.11
C ASN A 29 -7.49 22.22 0.33
N LYS A 30 -6.35 22.92 0.24
CA LYS A 30 -5.13 22.38 -0.41
C LYS A 30 -4.58 21.17 0.34
N ILE A 31 -4.52 21.22 1.68
CA ILE A 31 -4.02 20.11 2.50
C ILE A 31 -4.96 18.90 2.36
N LYS A 32 -6.28 19.11 2.46
CA LYS A 32 -7.29 18.06 2.25
C LYS A 32 -7.09 17.35 0.92
N CYS A 33 -6.94 18.12 -0.16
CA CYS A 33 -6.70 17.58 -1.50
C CYS A 33 -5.39 16.76 -1.58
N SER A 34 -4.31 17.23 -0.95
CA SER A 34 -3.03 16.52 -0.94
C SER A 34 -3.07 15.18 -0.19
N ILE A 35 -3.81 15.12 0.92
CA ILE A 35 -4.03 13.87 1.68
C ILE A 35 -4.86 12.91 0.84
N GLN A 36 -5.93 13.39 0.22
CA GLN A 36 -6.77 12.56 -0.67
C GLN A 36 -5.95 11.97 -1.82
N GLN A 37 -5.12 12.76 -2.49
CA GLN A 37 -4.23 12.27 -3.56
C GLN A 37 -3.23 11.21 -3.05
N SER A 38 -2.73 11.38 -1.83
CA SER A 38 -1.83 10.41 -1.20
C SER A 38 -2.55 9.09 -0.89
N ILE A 39 -3.81 9.16 -0.43
CA ILE A 39 -4.67 7.99 -0.22
C ILE A 39 -4.96 7.30 -1.56
N ASP A 40 -5.32 8.06 -2.59
CA ASP A 40 -5.68 7.51 -3.90
C ASP A 40 -4.48 6.79 -4.54
N SER A 41 -3.30 7.42 -4.55
CA SER A 41 -2.07 6.81 -5.05
C SER A 41 -1.67 5.56 -4.25
N THR A 42 -1.79 5.59 -2.92
CA THR A 42 -1.54 4.42 -2.07
C THR A 42 -2.54 3.30 -2.34
N THR A 43 -3.81 3.64 -2.58
CA THR A 43 -4.87 2.68 -2.91
C THR A 43 -4.63 2.02 -4.27
N VAL A 44 -4.15 2.78 -5.26
CA VAL A 44 -3.74 2.22 -6.55
C VAL A 44 -2.59 1.22 -6.36
N ASN A 45 -1.60 1.55 -5.52
CA ASN A 45 -0.50 0.65 -5.21
C ASN A 45 -0.99 -0.64 -4.52
N VAL A 46 -1.92 -0.53 -3.56
CA VAL A 46 -2.55 -1.70 -2.91
C VAL A 46 -3.19 -2.59 -3.97
N LYS A 47 -4.02 -2.04 -4.86
CA LYS A 47 -4.69 -2.81 -5.92
C LYS A 47 -3.69 -3.50 -6.85
N GLN A 48 -2.60 -2.82 -7.20
CA GLN A 48 -1.55 -3.42 -8.03
C GLN A 48 -0.87 -4.59 -7.32
N LEU A 49 -0.56 -4.45 -6.03
CA LEU A 49 0.03 -5.53 -5.23
C LEU A 49 -0.95 -6.70 -5.04
N GLU A 50 -2.24 -6.43 -4.88
CA GLU A 50 -3.28 -7.48 -4.83
C GLU A 50 -3.33 -8.30 -6.13
N LEU A 51 -3.18 -7.65 -7.28
CA LEU A 51 -3.08 -8.35 -8.57
C LEU A 51 -1.83 -9.23 -8.64
N GLN A 52 -0.68 -8.72 -8.20
CA GLN A 52 0.57 -9.51 -8.14
C GLN A 52 0.46 -10.68 -7.14
N TYR A 53 -0.19 -10.46 -6.01
CA TYR A 53 -0.46 -11.50 -5.02
C TYR A 53 -1.31 -12.63 -5.63
N LYS A 54 -2.40 -12.29 -6.31
CA LYS A 54 -3.25 -13.26 -7.02
C LYS A 54 -2.48 -14.03 -8.11
N GLN A 55 -1.59 -13.35 -8.83
CA GLN A 55 -0.71 -14.01 -9.80
C GLN A 55 0.22 -15.02 -9.11
N ALA A 56 0.85 -14.64 -7.99
CA ALA A 56 1.68 -15.55 -7.21
C ALA A 56 0.87 -16.75 -6.68
N GLU A 57 -0.37 -16.55 -6.21
CA GLU A 57 -1.27 -17.64 -5.81
C GLU A 57 -1.57 -18.61 -6.96
N ASN A 58 -1.83 -18.09 -8.16
CA ASN A 58 -2.06 -18.93 -9.34
C ASN A 58 -0.82 -19.78 -9.67
N GLU A 59 0.37 -19.20 -9.59
CA GLU A 59 1.63 -19.92 -9.77
C GLU A 59 1.81 -21.02 -8.71
N ILE A 60 1.53 -20.73 -7.44
CA ILE A 60 1.57 -21.73 -6.36
C ILE A 60 0.68 -22.94 -6.70
N GLN A 61 -0.54 -22.69 -7.19
CA GLN A 61 -1.46 -23.76 -7.59
C GLN A 61 -1.00 -24.50 -8.85
N ALA A 62 -0.40 -23.80 -9.82
CA ALA A 62 0.17 -24.41 -11.01
C ALA A 62 1.31 -25.38 -10.65
N TRP A 63 2.30 -24.92 -9.87
CA TRP A 63 3.42 -25.75 -9.42
C TRP A 63 2.98 -26.91 -8.53
N TYR A 64 1.94 -26.71 -7.71
CA TYR A 64 1.35 -27.79 -6.93
C TYR A 64 0.75 -28.89 -7.82
N ARG A 65 -0.02 -28.52 -8.86
CA ARG A 65 -0.57 -29.49 -9.83
C ARG A 65 0.54 -30.26 -10.55
N VAL A 66 1.61 -29.57 -10.96
CA VAL A 66 2.79 -30.20 -11.59
C VAL A 66 3.44 -31.20 -10.63
N ALA A 67 3.64 -30.82 -9.36
CA ALA A 67 4.21 -31.70 -8.35
C ALA A 67 3.37 -32.97 -8.16
N VAL A 68 2.04 -32.82 -8.01
CA VAL A 68 1.12 -33.95 -7.85
C VAL A 68 1.13 -34.87 -9.07
N LEU A 69 1.16 -34.33 -10.29
CA LEU A 69 1.28 -35.13 -11.51
C LEU A 69 2.61 -35.89 -11.56
N ALA A 70 3.72 -35.23 -11.22
CA ALA A 70 5.04 -35.84 -11.20
C ALA A 70 5.13 -36.98 -10.17
N MET A 71 4.52 -36.80 -8.99
CA MET A 71 4.42 -37.86 -7.97
C MET A 71 3.65 -39.08 -8.48
N LYS A 72 2.54 -38.90 -9.20
CA LYS A 72 1.78 -40.01 -9.80
C LYS A 72 2.56 -40.76 -10.87
N LYS A 73 3.50 -40.10 -11.53
CA LYS A 73 4.39 -40.69 -12.54
C LYS A 73 5.71 -41.20 -11.95
N GLU A 74 5.82 -41.26 -10.63
CA GLU A 74 7.01 -41.69 -9.89
C GLU A 74 8.28 -40.88 -10.21
N CYS A 75 8.11 -39.66 -10.74
CA CYS A 75 9.19 -38.74 -11.08
C CYS A 75 9.52 -37.83 -9.90
N LEU A 76 10.22 -38.38 -8.89
CA LEU A 76 10.48 -37.72 -7.60
C LEU A 76 11.30 -36.42 -7.74
N ASP A 77 12.30 -36.37 -8.61
CA ASP A 77 13.15 -35.19 -8.80
C ASP A 77 12.36 -34.00 -9.37
N LEU A 78 11.45 -34.29 -10.31
CA LEU A 78 10.57 -33.30 -10.91
C LEU A 78 9.55 -32.80 -9.88
N ALA A 79 8.98 -33.70 -9.07
CA ALA A 79 8.07 -33.33 -7.99
C ALA A 79 8.75 -32.42 -6.95
N ARG A 80 9.99 -32.76 -6.55
CA ARG A 80 10.77 -31.95 -5.60
C ARG A 80 11.08 -30.57 -6.15
N SER A 81 11.50 -30.49 -7.42
CA SER A 81 11.78 -29.22 -8.09
C SER A 81 10.53 -28.34 -8.20
N ALA A 82 9.38 -28.93 -8.52
CA ALA A 82 8.10 -28.23 -8.57
C ALA A 82 7.67 -27.72 -7.19
N LEU A 83 7.83 -28.53 -6.13
CA LEU A 83 7.57 -28.11 -4.76
C LEU A 83 8.50 -26.98 -4.30
N ASN A 84 9.78 -27.00 -4.71
CA ASN A 84 10.70 -25.92 -4.41
C ASN A 84 10.27 -24.60 -5.07
N ARG A 85 9.82 -24.64 -6.34
CA ARG A 85 9.27 -23.46 -7.02
C ARG A 85 8.01 -22.96 -6.32
N LYS A 86 7.09 -23.86 -5.96
CA LYS A 86 5.89 -23.53 -5.17
C LYS A 86 6.29 -22.78 -3.89
N TYR A 87 7.28 -23.28 -3.16
CA TYR A 87 7.75 -22.65 -1.93
C TYR A 87 8.26 -21.22 -2.16
N ILE A 88 9.05 -20.98 -3.22
CA ILE A 88 9.51 -19.63 -3.57
C ILE A 88 8.33 -18.69 -3.81
N TYR A 89 7.33 -19.11 -4.58
CA TYR A 89 6.14 -18.28 -4.81
C TYR A 89 5.30 -18.07 -3.54
N GLN A 90 5.25 -19.05 -2.62
CA GLN A 90 4.63 -18.87 -1.31
C GLN A 90 5.34 -17.79 -0.49
N GLN A 91 6.67 -17.77 -0.49
CA GLN A 91 7.43 -16.72 0.17
C GLN A 91 7.16 -15.34 -0.46
N THR A 92 7.08 -15.27 -1.79
CA THR A 92 6.71 -14.04 -2.51
C THR A 92 5.30 -13.58 -2.13
N ALA A 93 4.31 -14.48 -2.12
CA ALA A 93 2.94 -14.17 -1.74
C ALA A 93 2.86 -13.64 -0.29
N ASN A 94 3.58 -14.26 0.64
CA ASN A 94 3.67 -13.79 2.03
C ASN A 94 4.29 -12.39 2.14
N SER A 95 5.36 -12.13 1.37
CA SER A 95 5.98 -10.79 1.31
C SER A 95 5.03 -9.72 0.75
N LEU A 96 4.31 -10.04 -0.34
CA LEU A 96 3.32 -9.15 -0.93
C LEU A 96 2.17 -8.86 0.03
N LYS A 97 1.68 -9.88 0.74
CA LYS A 97 0.65 -9.72 1.77
C LYS A 97 1.10 -8.76 2.87
N ASN A 98 2.31 -8.94 3.39
CA ASN A 98 2.87 -8.03 4.39
C ASN A 98 2.93 -6.59 3.87
N GLN A 99 3.35 -6.37 2.62
CA GLN A 99 3.39 -5.04 2.00
C GLN A 99 1.99 -4.42 1.90
N ILE A 100 0.98 -5.18 1.46
CA ILE A 100 -0.42 -4.75 1.39
C ILE A 100 -0.91 -4.31 2.78
N GLU A 101 -0.66 -5.12 3.82
CA GLU A 101 -1.07 -4.80 5.19
C GLU A 101 -0.43 -3.50 5.70
N GLN A 102 0.83 -3.22 5.34
CA GLN A 102 1.49 -1.96 5.69
C GLN A 102 0.85 -0.76 4.97
N LEU A 103 0.56 -0.89 3.67
CA LEU A 103 -0.08 0.19 2.91
C LEU A 103 -1.51 0.49 3.41
N ILE A 104 -2.25 -0.54 3.84
CA ILE A 104 -3.57 -0.36 4.45
C ILE A 104 -3.46 0.44 5.76
N LYS A 105 -2.43 0.18 6.59
CA LYS A 105 -2.18 0.99 7.80
C LYS A 105 -1.88 2.44 7.46
N VAL A 106 -1.09 2.69 6.41
CA VAL A 106 -0.82 4.06 5.93
C VAL A 106 -2.11 4.75 5.49
N ILE A 107 -2.96 4.08 4.71
CA ILE A 107 -4.27 4.63 4.29
C ILE A 107 -5.14 4.97 5.51
N ASN A 108 -5.19 4.09 6.52
CA ASN A 108 -5.97 4.33 7.73
C ASN A 108 -5.46 5.54 8.52
N ASN A 109 -4.13 5.70 8.62
CA ASN A 109 -3.53 6.87 9.26
C ASN A 109 -3.87 8.16 8.50
N LEU A 110 -3.75 8.15 7.17
CA LEU A 110 -4.10 9.30 6.33
C LEU A 110 -5.59 9.67 6.44
N ASN A 111 -6.49 8.68 6.53
CA ASN A 111 -7.91 8.90 6.76
C ASN A 111 -8.18 9.50 8.16
N HIS A 112 -7.46 9.05 9.17
CA HIS A 112 -7.54 9.61 10.51
C HIS A 112 -7.09 11.09 10.51
N ASP A 113 -5.95 11.40 9.87
CA ASP A 113 -5.45 12.76 9.73
C ASP A 113 -6.47 13.66 9.00
N LEU A 114 -7.10 13.16 7.94
CA LEU A 114 -8.17 13.85 7.23
C LEU A 114 -9.37 14.16 8.15
N MET A 115 -9.82 13.17 8.93
CA MET A 115 -10.94 13.30 9.86
C MET A 115 -10.63 14.32 10.97
N GLU A 116 -9.40 14.33 11.50
CA GLU A 116 -8.98 15.32 12.49
C GLU A 116 -9.03 16.74 11.94
N ILE A 117 -8.57 16.93 10.71
CA ILE A 117 -8.61 18.21 10.02
C ILE A 117 -10.05 18.69 9.85
N GLU A 118 -10.95 17.79 9.42
CA GLU A 118 -12.38 18.11 9.27
C GLU A 118 -13.04 18.46 10.61
N ARG A 119 -12.71 17.72 11.69
CA ARG A 119 -13.20 18.00 13.05
C ARG A 119 -12.72 19.35 13.57
N LEU A 120 -11.47 19.71 13.31
CA LEU A 120 -10.95 21.02 13.72
C LEU A 120 -11.67 22.13 12.93
N ALA A 121 -11.84 21.97 11.62
CA ALA A 121 -12.56 22.93 10.80
C ALA A 121 -14.02 23.15 11.28
N SER A 122 -14.72 22.09 11.69
CA SER A 122 -16.10 22.21 12.20
C SER A 122 -16.21 22.89 13.56
N ASN A 123 -15.16 22.90 14.38
CA ASN A 123 -15.18 23.58 15.68
C ASN A 123 -14.91 25.09 15.56
N PHE A 124 -14.40 25.56 14.42
CA PHE A 124 -14.11 26.97 14.14
C PHE A 124 -15.24 27.68 13.37
N LEU A 125 -16.18 26.91 12.78
CA LEU A 125 -17.39 27.38 12.11
C LEU A 125 -18.58 27.43 13.08
#